data_AF-A0A3N2QUD1-F1
#
_entry.id   AF-A0A3N2QUD1-F1
#
_cell.length_a   1.000
_cell.length_b   1.000
_cell.length_c   1.000
_cell.angle_alpha   90.00
_cell.angle_beta   90.00
_cell.angle_gamma   90.00
#
_symmetry.space_group_name_H-M   'P 1'
#
loop_
_entity.id
_entity.type
_entity.pdbx_description
1 polymer ?
#
loop_
_entity_poly.entity_id
_entity_poly.type
_entity_poly.pdbx_seq_one_letter_code
_entity_poly.pdbx_strand_id
1 'polypeptide(L)'
;MELGEYYEEYRRTLAAEFEGAFPKDIASCIVAGYYAGLSIEQLHTFMAKRAEISSVSVALVNENTSVSDIEKIVRARETGRVYPAEILRHAFEPDEVKENLRAEVFNDKNA
;
A
#
# COMPACT_ATOMS: atom_id res chain seq x y z
N MET A 1 -7.96 16.42 -21.08
CA MET A 1 -6.95 16.55 -20.03
C MET A 1 -5.65 15.99 -20.59
N GLU A 2 -4.62 16.81 -20.61
CA GLU A 2 -3.27 16.39 -21.01
C GLU A 2 -2.61 15.57 -19.90
N LEU A 3 -1.59 14.76 -20.24
CA LEU A 3 -0.90 13.92 -19.25
C LEU A 3 -0.35 14.73 -18.07
N GLY A 4 0.22 15.91 -18.34
CA GLY A 4 0.75 16.79 -17.30
C GLY A 4 -0.32 17.32 -16.36
N GLU A 5 -1.51 17.65 -16.89
CA GLU A 5 -2.65 18.09 -16.09
C GLU A 5 -3.17 16.96 -15.20
N TYR A 6 -3.28 15.75 -15.75
CA TYR A 6 -3.71 14.56 -15.03
C TYR A 6 -2.76 14.21 -13.87
N TYR A 7 -1.45 14.25 -14.13
CA TYR A 7 -0.42 13.99 -13.13
C TYR A 7 -0.47 15.04 -12.00
N GLU A 8 -0.58 16.32 -12.34
CA GLU A 8 -0.68 17.41 -11.36
C GLU A 8 -1.99 17.39 -10.57
N GLU A 9 -3.10 17.06 -11.22
CA GLU A 9 -4.39 16.92 -10.54
C GLU A 9 -4.34 15.79 -9.52
N TYR A 10 -3.78 14.65 -9.89
CA TYR A 10 -3.53 13.55 -8.97
C TYR A 10 -2.58 13.95 -7.83
N ARG A 11 -1.48 14.65 -8.16
CA ARG A 11 -0.53 15.15 -7.15
C ARG A 11 -1.23 16.08 -6.15
N ARG A 12 -2.13 16.95 -6.61
CA ARG A 12 -2.93 17.84 -5.74
C ARG A 12 -3.89 17.05 -4.85
N THR A 13 -4.52 15.99 -5.35
CA THR A 13 -5.34 15.09 -4.54
C THR A 13 -4.55 14.46 -3.40
N LEU A 14 -3.26 14.17 -3.63
CA LEU A 14 -2.34 13.64 -2.61
C LEU A 14 -1.53 14.70 -1.85
N ALA A 15 -1.66 16.00 -2.18
CA ALA A 15 -0.75 17.06 -1.73
C ALA A 15 -0.84 17.39 -0.22
N ALA A 16 -1.62 16.63 0.56
CA ALA A 16 -1.51 16.63 2.00
C ALA A 16 -0.24 15.92 2.52
N GLU A 17 0.44 15.11 1.68
CA GLU A 17 1.44 14.13 2.20
C GLU A 17 2.81 14.11 1.49
N PHE A 18 3.05 14.88 0.41
CA PHE A 18 4.34 14.80 -0.30
C PHE A 18 4.77 16.09 -1.01
N GLU A 19 6.00 16.55 -0.76
CA GLU A 19 6.70 17.53 -1.59
C GLU A 19 7.68 16.82 -2.54
N GLY A 20 7.54 17.04 -3.86
CA GLY A 20 8.49 16.55 -4.87
C GLY A 20 7.88 15.63 -5.93
N ALA A 21 8.76 14.91 -6.64
CA ALA A 21 8.38 13.93 -7.66
C ALA A 21 8.08 12.56 -7.03
N PHE A 22 7.14 11.81 -7.64
CA PHE A 22 6.84 10.46 -7.16
C PHE A 22 7.96 9.46 -7.48
N PRO A 23 8.11 8.40 -6.67
CA PRO A 23 8.87 7.20 -7.03
C PRO A 23 8.50 6.68 -8.43
N LYS A 24 9.49 6.13 -9.15
CA LYS A 24 9.34 5.74 -10.57
C LYS A 24 8.17 4.77 -10.80
N ASP A 25 8.00 3.80 -9.92
CA ASP A 25 6.91 2.82 -9.94
C ASP A 25 5.54 3.47 -9.78
N ILE A 26 5.42 4.45 -8.87
CA ILE A 26 4.19 5.24 -8.66
C ILE A 26 3.92 6.11 -9.89
N ALA A 27 4.94 6.80 -10.41
CA ALA A 27 4.81 7.63 -11.61
C ALA A 27 4.37 6.79 -12.83
N SER A 28 4.94 5.59 -13.01
CA SER A 28 4.51 4.66 -14.06
C SER A 28 3.04 4.22 -13.91
N CYS A 29 2.56 3.99 -12.68
CA CYS A 29 1.15 3.67 -12.45
C CYS A 29 0.21 4.82 -12.83
N ILE A 30 0.58 6.07 -12.49
CA ILE A 30 -0.20 7.26 -12.85
C ILE A 30 -0.29 7.40 -14.37
N VAL A 31 0.84 7.29 -15.07
CA VAL A 31 0.90 7.38 -16.54
C VAL A 31 0.10 6.23 -17.19
N ALA A 32 0.18 5.01 -16.66
CA ALA A 32 -0.62 3.89 -17.15
C ALA A 32 -2.12 4.14 -16.95
N GLY A 33 -2.52 4.70 -15.80
CA GLY A 33 -3.90 5.10 -15.52
C GLY A 33 -4.44 6.12 -16.53
N TYR A 34 -3.62 7.11 -16.90
CA TYR A 34 -3.95 8.08 -17.95
C TYR A 34 -4.23 7.40 -19.30
N TYR A 35 -3.32 6.55 -19.77
CA TYR A 35 -3.49 5.86 -21.06
C TYR A 35 -4.62 4.82 -21.05
N ALA A 36 -4.96 4.27 -19.89
CA ALA A 36 -6.11 3.40 -19.70
C ALA A 36 -7.44 4.17 -19.59
N GLY A 37 -7.41 5.51 -19.54
CA GLY A 37 -8.60 6.34 -19.42
C GLY A 37 -9.25 6.30 -18.04
N LEU A 38 -8.50 6.02 -16.98
CA LEU A 38 -9.02 6.04 -15.60
C LEU A 38 -9.30 7.47 -15.14
N SER A 39 -10.44 7.70 -14.50
CA SER A 39 -10.69 8.97 -13.81
C SER A 39 -9.72 9.17 -12.64
N ILE A 40 -9.55 10.42 -12.19
CA ILE A 40 -8.72 10.74 -11.02
C ILE A 40 -9.19 9.99 -9.77
N GLU A 41 -10.51 9.86 -9.58
CA GLU A 41 -11.10 9.10 -8.46
C GLU A 41 -10.79 7.59 -8.55
N GLN A 42 -10.85 7.01 -9.76
CA GLN A 42 -10.50 5.61 -9.98
C GLN A 42 -9.01 5.38 -9.73
N LEU A 43 -8.14 6.27 -10.21
CA LEU A 43 -6.70 6.19 -9.96
C LEU A 43 -6.38 6.35 -8.48
N HIS A 44 -7.03 7.29 -7.78
CA HIS A 44 -6.90 7.45 -6.34
C HIS A 44 -7.27 6.19 -5.59
N THR A 45 -8.43 5.61 -5.92
CA THR A 45 -8.86 4.33 -5.34
C THR A 45 -7.85 3.21 -5.60
N PHE A 46 -7.39 3.07 -6.85
CA PHE A 46 -6.39 2.07 -7.24
C PHE A 46 -5.10 2.19 -6.43
N MET A 47 -4.56 3.40 -6.33
CA MET A 47 -3.30 3.66 -5.64
C MET A 47 -3.44 3.52 -4.12
N ALA A 48 -4.58 3.90 -3.55
CA ALA A 48 -4.89 3.65 -2.14
C ALA A 48 -4.88 2.14 -1.85
N LYS A 49 -5.56 1.33 -2.69
CA LYS A 49 -5.54 -0.13 -2.55
C LYS A 49 -4.14 -0.73 -2.73
N ARG A 50 -3.37 -0.23 -3.69
CA ARG A 50 -1.97 -0.62 -3.84
C ARG A 50 -1.15 -0.32 -2.59
N ALA A 51 -1.27 0.89 -2.03
CA ALA A 51 -0.55 1.31 -0.82
C ALA A 51 -0.94 0.47 0.41
N GLU A 52 -2.23 0.15 0.54
CA GLU A 52 -2.76 -0.74 1.58
C GLU A 52 -2.10 -2.13 1.56
N ILE A 53 -1.85 -2.70 0.37
CA ILE A 53 -1.18 -3.99 0.20
C ILE A 53 0.34 -3.84 0.41
N SER A 54 0.96 -2.84 -0.22
CA SER A 54 2.41 -2.69 -0.19
C SER A 54 2.92 -2.36 1.21
N SER A 55 2.18 -1.57 2.00
CA SER A 55 2.56 -1.22 3.38
C SER A 55 2.68 -2.43 4.31
N VAL A 56 1.95 -3.51 4.04
CA VAL A 56 2.09 -4.79 4.77
C VAL A 56 3.13 -5.68 4.12
N SER A 57 3.08 -5.80 2.79
CA SER A 57 3.91 -6.74 2.03
C SER A 57 5.41 -6.48 2.19
N VAL A 58 5.82 -5.21 2.32
CA VAL A 58 7.24 -4.86 2.53
C VAL A 58 7.80 -5.38 3.85
N ALA A 59 6.94 -5.73 4.82
CA ALA A 59 7.35 -6.26 6.13
C ALA A 59 7.51 -7.79 6.13
N LEU A 60 7.08 -8.50 5.09
CA LEU A 60 7.20 -9.95 4.98
C LEU A 60 8.63 -10.38 4.62
N VAL A 61 9.03 -11.58 5.07
CA VAL A 61 10.37 -12.15 4.78
C VAL A 61 10.52 -12.44 3.29
N ASN A 62 9.44 -12.87 2.64
CA ASN A 62 9.46 -13.22 1.22
C ASN A 62 9.79 -11.98 0.36
N GLU A 63 10.72 -12.14 -0.58
CA GLU A 63 11.06 -11.07 -1.53
C GLU A 63 9.89 -10.71 -2.46
N ASN A 64 8.99 -11.68 -2.69
CA ASN A 64 7.80 -11.51 -3.51
C ASN A 64 6.54 -11.70 -2.68
N THR A 65 5.50 -10.92 -3.01
CA THR A 65 4.16 -11.07 -2.42
C THR A 65 3.37 -12.09 -3.21
N SER A 66 3.01 -13.21 -2.58
CA SER A 66 2.16 -14.22 -3.21
C SER A 66 0.68 -13.82 -3.20
N VAL A 67 -0.13 -14.46 -4.03
CA VAL A 67 -1.60 -14.29 -3.97
C VAL A 67 -2.14 -14.65 -2.59
N SER A 68 -1.59 -15.68 -1.95
CA SER A 68 -1.98 -16.06 -0.58
C SER A 68 -1.70 -14.94 0.43
N ASP A 69 -0.60 -14.22 0.29
CA ASP A 69 -0.28 -13.09 1.17
C ASP A 69 -1.28 -11.94 0.95
N ILE A 70 -1.62 -11.66 -0.30
CA ILE A 70 -2.62 -10.65 -0.65
C ILE A 70 -3.99 -11.03 -0.05
N GLU A 71 -4.42 -12.28 -0.18
CA GLU A 71 -5.68 -12.77 0.38
C GLU A 71 -5.71 -12.66 1.91
N LYS A 72 -4.60 -12.97 2.60
CA LYS A 72 -4.45 -12.76 4.05
C LYS A 72 -4.66 -11.28 4.41
N ILE A 73 -4.00 -10.37 3.70
CA ILE A 73 -4.10 -8.91 3.93
C ILE A 73 -5.53 -8.42 3.70
N VAL A 74 -6.14 -8.79 2.58
CA VAL A 74 -7.50 -8.37 2.23
C VAL A 74 -8.50 -8.85 3.28
N ARG A 75 -8.43 -10.12 3.68
CA ARG A 75 -9.31 -10.68 4.71
C ARG A 75 -9.15 -9.97 6.05
N ALA A 76 -7.92 -9.66 6.47
CA ALA A 76 -7.69 -8.91 7.70
C ALA A 76 -8.37 -7.53 7.65
N ARG A 77 -8.33 -6.85 6.51
CA ARG A 77 -9.01 -5.55 6.32
C ARG A 77 -10.53 -5.67 6.34
N GLU A 78 -11.09 -6.67 5.69
CA GLU A 78 -12.54 -6.93 5.69
C GLU A 78 -13.09 -7.18 7.10
N THR A 79 -12.25 -7.69 8.00
CA THR A 79 -12.58 -7.84 9.42
C THR A 79 -12.34 -6.58 10.26
N GLY A 80 -11.97 -5.45 9.66
CA GLY A 80 -11.84 -4.15 10.32
C GLY A 80 -10.43 -3.77 10.78
N ARG A 81 -9.38 -4.52 10.41
CA ARG A 81 -7.99 -4.12 10.73
C ARG A 81 -7.51 -3.08 9.73
N VAL A 82 -7.08 -1.92 10.22
CA VAL A 82 -6.74 -0.79 9.35
C VAL A 82 -5.22 -0.60 9.29
N TYR A 83 -4.53 -0.74 10.42
CA TYR A 83 -3.12 -0.46 10.52
C TYR A 83 -2.26 -1.66 10.09
N PRO A 84 -1.12 -1.44 9.39
CA PRO A 84 -0.27 -2.52 8.93
C PRO A 84 0.18 -3.49 10.03
N ALA A 85 0.55 -2.98 11.21
CA ALA A 85 0.96 -3.80 12.34
C ALA A 85 -0.16 -4.72 12.86
N GLU A 86 -1.41 -4.23 12.89
CA GLU A 86 -2.57 -5.04 13.27
C GLU A 86 -2.84 -6.17 12.27
N ILE A 87 -2.69 -5.86 10.98
CA ILE A 87 -2.84 -6.84 9.89
C ILE A 87 -1.76 -7.92 10.01
N LEU A 88 -0.49 -7.51 10.17
CA LEU A 88 0.62 -8.44 10.35
C LEU A 88 0.41 -9.36 11.55
N ARG A 89 0.02 -8.79 12.70
CA ARG A 89 -0.23 -9.56 13.94
C ARG A 89 -1.38 -10.56 13.79
N HIS A 90 -2.41 -10.21 13.02
CA HIS A 90 -3.62 -11.02 12.92
C HIS A 90 -3.55 -12.09 11.82
N ALA A 91 -2.86 -11.80 10.71
CA ALA A 91 -2.95 -12.61 9.50
C ALA A 91 -1.67 -13.40 9.17
N PHE A 92 -0.57 -13.13 9.87
CA PHE A 92 0.74 -13.73 9.61
C PHE A 92 1.38 -14.25 10.89
N GLU A 93 2.15 -15.33 10.76
CA GLU A 93 2.97 -15.86 11.84
C GLU A 93 4.24 -14.99 12.04
N PRO A 94 4.82 -14.96 13.26
CA PRO A 94 5.99 -14.13 13.52
C PRO A 94 7.18 -14.43 12.60
N ASP A 95 7.38 -15.69 12.18
CA ASP A 95 8.47 -16.08 11.29
C ASP A 95 8.28 -15.64 9.83
N GLU A 96 7.03 -15.36 9.41
CA GLU A 96 6.69 -14.79 8.10
C GLU A 96 7.05 -13.28 7.99
N VAL A 97 7.28 -12.61 9.13
CA VAL A 97 7.65 -11.18 9.20
C VAL A 97 9.16 -11.02 9.36
N LYS A 98 9.74 -9.99 8.72
CA LYS A 98 11.17 -9.68 8.81
C LYS A 98 11.62 -9.53 10.25
N GLU A 99 12.77 -10.13 10.58
CA GLU A 99 13.27 -10.23 11.96
C GLU A 99 13.34 -8.88 12.67
N ASN A 100 13.79 -7.83 11.97
CA ASN A 100 13.93 -6.49 12.52
C ASN A 100 12.58 -5.79 12.84
N LEU A 101 11.45 -6.32 12.36
CA LEU A 101 10.11 -5.78 12.59
C LEU A 101 9.28 -6.63 13.57
N ARG A 102 9.70 -7.87 13.86
CA ARG A 102 8.92 -8.80 14.70
C ARG A 102 8.63 -8.26 16.09
N ALA A 103 9.62 -7.65 16.73
CA ALA A 103 9.45 -7.11 18.08
C ALA A 103 8.43 -5.96 18.11
N GLU A 104 8.41 -5.09 17.09
CA GLU A 104 7.44 -3.99 17.00
C GLU A 104 6.02 -4.49 16.73
N VAL A 105 5.90 -5.52 15.90
CA VAL A 105 4.60 -6.06 15.49
C VAL A 105 3.99 -6.97 16.57
N PHE A 106 4.80 -7.82 17.21
CA PHE A 106 4.32 -8.94 18.04
C PHE A 106 4.67 -8.83 19.54
N ASN A 107 5.53 -7.91 19.99
CA ASN A 107 5.73 -7.69 21.42
C ASN A 107 4.98 -6.46 21.90
N ASP A 108 3.93 -6.68 22.70
CA ASP A 108 3.26 -5.62 23.44
C ASP A 108 4.21 -5.05 24.51
N LYS A 109 4.77 -3.87 24.24
CA LYS A 109 5.07 -2.91 25.30
C LYS A 109 4.10 -1.75 25.15
N ASN A 110 2.87 -1.95 25.64
CA ASN A 110 1.89 -0.96 26.15
C ASN A 110 0.44 -1.46 25.96
N ALA A 111 0.12 -2.61 26.56
CA ALA A 111 -1.25 -2.98 26.90
C ALA A 111 -1.48 -2.76 28.40
#